data_AF-A0A533QA92-F1
#
_entry.id   AF-A0A533QA92-F1
#
_cell.length_a   1.000
_cell.length_b   1.000
_cell.length_c   1.000
_cell.angle_alpha   90.00
_cell.angle_beta   90.00
_cell.angle_gamma   90.00
#
_symmetry.space_group_name_H-M   'P 1'
#
loop_
_entity.id
_entity.type
_entity.pdbx_description
1 polymer ?
#
loop_
_entity_poly.entity_id
_entity_poly.type
_entity_poly.pdbx_seq_one_letter_code
_entity_poly.pdbx_strand_id
1 'polypeptide(L)'
;METEAKNRFLTSITLPDYEFVINLPEFKKEGEDFTVWFLEGILEDNPNYIDCLIYLGNVYTANGMYEKGLLIDKKLCRLRPDDPLVYYNLACSYALLKDSDAAFDALENAITLGYDDIYHLEQDEDLILLRKDIRYKKLIEKIKKR
;
A
#
# COMPACT_ATOMS: atom_id res chain seq x y z
N MET A 1 -38.91 -42.05 12.01
CA MET A 1 -38.55 -40.91 12.86
C MET A 1 -37.02 -40.89 12.87
N GLU A 2 -36.41 -40.27 11.86
CA GLU A 2 -36.06 -38.83 11.83
C GLU A 2 -35.12 -38.50 13.00
N THR A 3 -33.80 -38.48 12.76
CA THR A 3 -32.95 -37.38 12.25
C THR A 3 -32.19 -36.79 13.42
N GLU A 4 -30.88 -37.03 13.45
CA GLU A 4 -29.91 -35.98 13.72
C GLU A 4 -28.53 -36.51 13.31
N ALA A 5 -28.14 -36.13 12.08
CA ALA A 5 -26.81 -36.32 11.56
C ALA A 5 -25.83 -35.50 12.41
N LYS A 6 -25.17 -36.17 13.37
CA LYS A 6 -24.00 -35.61 14.05
C LYS A 6 -22.92 -35.37 12.99
N ASN A 7 -22.73 -34.09 12.72
CA ASN A 7 -21.71 -33.48 11.91
C ASN A 7 -20.35 -34.19 12.10
N ARG A 8 -20.03 -35.14 11.20
CA ARG A 8 -18.70 -35.73 11.09
C ARG A 8 -17.84 -34.72 10.36
N PHE A 9 -17.26 -33.78 11.11
CA PHE A 9 -16.07 -33.09 10.64
C PHE A 9 -15.04 -34.17 10.32
N LEU A 10 -14.67 -34.27 9.05
CA LEU A 10 -13.62 -35.15 8.54
C LEU A 10 -12.27 -34.66 9.11
N THR A 11 -11.91 -35.14 10.30
CA THR A 11 -10.66 -34.82 10.99
C THR A 11 -9.50 -35.70 10.51
N SER A 12 -9.18 -35.62 9.21
CA SER A 12 -7.83 -35.78 8.65
C SER A 12 -7.90 -36.16 7.17
N ILE A 13 -7.14 -35.42 6.36
CA ILE A 13 -6.65 -35.87 5.07
C ILE A 13 -5.16 -36.11 5.29
N THR A 14 -4.71 -37.35 5.12
CA THR A 14 -3.29 -37.69 5.27
C THR A 14 -2.62 -37.55 3.90
N LEU A 15 -1.86 -36.47 3.72
CA LEU A 15 -0.88 -36.36 2.63
C LEU A 15 0.43 -36.97 3.14
N PRO A 16 1.10 -37.88 2.40
CA PRO A 16 2.35 -38.46 2.86
C PRO A 16 3.44 -37.37 2.96
N ASP A 17 4.12 -37.36 4.10
CA ASP A 17 5.30 -36.55 4.46
C ASP A 17 5.15 -35.03 4.62
N TYR A 18 3.95 -34.51 4.88
CA TYR A 18 3.81 -33.12 5.35
C TYR A 18 2.74 -32.97 6.43
N GLU A 19 3.16 -32.64 7.66
CA GLU A 19 2.27 -32.33 8.77
C GLU A 19 1.88 -30.85 8.72
N PHE A 20 0.63 -30.57 8.34
CA PHE A 20 0.12 -29.19 8.27
C PHE A 20 -0.42 -28.76 9.63
N VAL A 21 0.36 -27.96 10.37
CA VAL A 21 -0.04 -27.47 11.70
C VAL A 21 -0.95 -26.24 11.56
N ILE A 22 -2.26 -26.49 11.42
CA ILE A 22 -3.30 -25.45 11.28
C ILE A 22 -3.40 -24.45 12.45
N ASN A 23 -2.77 -24.75 13.59
CA ASN A 23 -2.86 -23.94 14.82
C ASN A 23 -1.74 -22.91 14.99
N LEU A 24 -0.85 -22.77 14.01
CA LEU A 24 0.21 -21.77 14.06
C LEU A 24 -0.38 -20.35 14.03
N PRO A 25 0.28 -19.35 14.67
CA PRO A 25 -0.21 -17.98 14.74
C PRO A 25 -0.53 -17.37 13.37
N GLU A 26 0.20 -17.76 12.32
CA GLU A 26 0.03 -17.24 10.96
C GLU A 26 -1.31 -17.68 10.35
N PHE A 27 -1.81 -18.86 10.70
CA PHE A 27 -3.12 -19.38 10.27
C PHE A 27 -4.29 -18.89 11.12
N LYS A 28 -4.02 -18.08 12.16
CA LYS A 28 -5.03 -17.41 12.98
C LYS A 28 -5.23 -15.95 12.60
N LYS A 29 -4.44 -15.44 11.64
CA LYS A 29 -4.60 -14.07 11.12
C LYS A 29 -5.90 -14.03 10.31
N GLU A 30 -6.67 -12.98 10.51
CA GLU A 30 -7.92 -12.73 9.78
C GLU A 30 -7.91 -11.28 9.25
N GLY A 31 -8.76 -11.00 8.25
CA GLY A 31 -8.92 -9.65 7.71
C GLY A 31 -7.62 -9.03 7.18
N GLU A 32 -7.29 -7.83 7.66
CA GLU A 32 -6.14 -7.06 7.20
C GLU A 32 -4.80 -7.67 7.64
N ASP A 33 -4.73 -8.28 8.83
CA ASP A 33 -3.52 -8.94 9.32
C ASP A 33 -3.15 -10.15 8.44
N PHE A 34 -4.15 -10.90 7.97
CA PHE A 34 -3.94 -11.98 7.00
C PHE A 34 -3.44 -11.42 5.68
N THR A 35 -4.05 -10.33 5.22
CA THR A 35 -3.71 -9.69 3.94
C THR A 35 -2.26 -9.22 3.93
N VAL A 36 -1.83 -8.51 4.99
CA VAL A 36 -0.43 -8.07 5.15
C VAL A 36 0.50 -9.27 5.15
N TRP A 37 0.23 -10.29 5.97
CA TRP A 37 1.07 -11.48 6.05
C TRP A 37 1.20 -12.21 4.72
N PHE A 38 0.09 -12.39 4.02
CA PHE A 38 0.07 -13.09 2.74
C PHE A 38 0.88 -12.33 1.68
N LEU A 39 0.71 -11.00 1.61
CA LEU A 39 1.47 -10.16 0.68
C LEU A 39 2.96 -10.09 1.05
N GLU A 40 3.32 -9.97 2.33
CA GLU A 40 4.71 -10.05 2.79
C GLU A 40 5.34 -11.39 2.37
N GLY A 41 4.63 -12.51 2.56
CA GLY A 41 5.09 -13.84 2.16
C GLY A 41 5.34 -13.98 0.65
N ILE A 42 4.48 -13.40 -0.20
CA ILE A 42 4.71 -13.38 -1.66
C ILE A 42 6.02 -12.64 -2.00
N LEU A 43 6.30 -11.56 -1.29
CA LEU A 43 7.48 -10.73 -1.52
C LEU A 43 8.78 -11.33 -0.96
N GLU A 44 8.71 -12.35 -0.09
CA GLU A 44 9.90 -13.11 0.32
C GLU A 44 10.54 -13.81 -0.89
N ASP A 45 9.72 -14.45 -1.72
CA ASP A 45 10.18 -15.13 -2.94
C ASP A 45 10.34 -14.17 -4.12
N ASN A 46 9.47 -13.16 -4.22
CA ASN A 46 9.42 -12.24 -5.35
C ASN A 46 9.50 -10.78 -4.89
N PRO A 47 10.67 -10.33 -4.40
CA PRO A 47 10.79 -9.04 -3.72
C PRO A 47 10.42 -7.83 -4.59
N ASN A 48 10.54 -7.94 -5.91
CA ASN A 48 10.26 -6.84 -6.84
C ASN A 48 8.94 -7.03 -7.59
N TYR A 49 8.03 -7.86 -7.08
CA TYR A 49 6.71 -8.01 -7.69
C TYR A 49 5.87 -6.73 -7.49
N ILE A 50 5.83 -5.91 -8.54
CA ILE A 50 5.29 -4.55 -8.52
C ILE A 50 3.84 -4.49 -8.04
N ASP A 51 2.95 -5.31 -8.59
CA ASP A 51 1.52 -5.24 -8.23
C ASP A 51 1.29 -5.61 -6.75
N CYS A 52 2.06 -6.58 -6.25
CA CYS A 52 2.05 -6.95 -4.84
C CYS A 52 2.59 -5.84 -3.94
N LEU A 53 3.68 -5.17 -4.35
CA LEU A 53 4.20 -3.99 -3.65
C LEU A 53 3.16 -2.86 -3.62
N ILE A 54 2.49 -2.55 -4.72
CA ILE A 54 1.43 -1.52 -4.77
C ILE A 54 0.31 -1.88 -3.79
N TYR A 55 -0.19 -3.11 -3.83
CA TYR A 55 -1.24 -3.55 -2.91
C TYR A 55 -0.80 -3.48 -1.46
N LEU A 56 0.41 -3.93 -1.13
CA LEU A 56 0.93 -3.92 0.23
C LEU A 56 1.12 -2.50 0.75
N GLY A 57 1.63 -1.58 -0.08
CA GLY A 57 1.76 -0.17 0.26
C GLY A 57 0.41 0.45 0.63
N ASN A 58 -0.61 0.23 -0.20
CA ASN A 58 -1.97 0.72 0.06
C ASN A 58 -2.56 0.15 1.36
N VAL A 59 -2.37 -1.16 1.60
CA VAL A 59 -2.84 -1.80 2.84
C VAL A 59 -2.13 -1.21 4.06
N TYR A 60 -0.82 -0.99 3.99
CA TYR A 60 -0.09 -0.32 5.08
C TYR A 60 -0.61 1.08 5.36
N THR A 61 -0.83 1.87 4.33
CA THR A 61 -1.35 3.23 4.48
C THR A 61 -2.76 3.22 5.08
N ALA A 62 -3.66 2.38 4.58
CA ALA A 62 -5.02 2.26 5.11
C ALA A 62 -5.06 1.83 6.59
N ASN A 63 -4.05 1.07 7.04
CA ASN A 63 -3.92 0.59 8.41
C ASN A 63 -3.11 1.54 9.32
N GLY A 64 -2.79 2.74 8.86
CA GLY A 64 -2.01 3.71 9.64
C GLY A 64 -0.53 3.35 9.78
N MET A 65 -0.04 2.31 9.09
CA MET A 65 1.35 1.86 9.10
C MET A 65 2.21 2.68 8.11
N TYR A 66 2.12 4.00 8.22
CA TYR A 66 2.69 4.92 7.21
C TYR A 66 4.19 4.77 7.01
N GLU A 67 4.96 4.44 8.05
CA GLU A 67 6.40 4.18 7.91
C GLU A 67 6.68 2.98 7.01
N LYS A 68 5.88 1.91 7.11
CA LYS A 68 6.00 0.75 6.23
C LYS A 68 5.55 1.10 4.81
N GLY A 69 4.44 1.82 4.66
CA GLY A 69 3.98 2.34 3.36
C GLY A 69 5.05 3.16 2.65
N LEU A 70 5.71 4.08 3.37
CA LEU A 70 6.81 4.89 2.85
C LEU A 70 7.98 4.03 2.32
N LEU A 71 8.33 2.94 3.00
CA LEU A 71 9.40 2.05 2.53
C LEU A 71 9.03 1.35 1.22
N ILE A 72 7.76 0.98 1.07
CA ILE A 72 7.22 0.41 -0.17
C ILE A 72 7.23 1.44 -1.29
N ASP A 73 6.72 2.65 -1.07
CA ASP A 73 6.69 3.70 -2.10
C ASP A 73 8.10 4.09 -2.56
N LYS A 74 9.05 4.22 -1.64
CA LYS A 74 10.47 4.43 -1.98
C LYS A 74 11.02 3.30 -2.85
N LYS A 75 10.58 2.06 -2.61
CA LYS A 75 10.98 0.91 -3.44
C LYS A 75 10.34 0.98 -4.82
N LEU A 76 9.05 1.32 -4.90
CA LEU A 76 8.33 1.50 -6.16
C LEU A 76 8.95 2.60 -7.01
N CYS A 77 9.34 3.75 -6.43
CA CYS A 77 10.06 4.81 -7.17
C CYS A 77 11.40 4.33 -7.74
N ARG A 78 12.12 3.43 -7.05
CA ARG A 78 13.35 2.82 -7.60
C ARG A 78 13.08 1.86 -8.74
N LEU A 79 11.95 1.15 -8.70
CA LEU A 79 11.58 0.15 -9.70
C LEU A 79 10.88 0.78 -10.92
N ARG A 80 10.19 1.91 -10.73
CA ARG A 80 9.47 2.65 -11.77
C ARG A 80 9.82 4.16 -11.70
N PRO A 81 11.06 4.54 -12.01
CA PRO A 81 11.52 5.93 -11.87
C PRO A 81 10.84 6.91 -12.83
N ASP A 82 10.19 6.40 -13.88
CA ASP A 82 9.49 7.23 -14.88
C ASP A 82 7.96 7.23 -14.67
N ASP A 83 7.46 6.55 -13.63
CA ASP A 83 6.03 6.47 -13.36
C ASP A 83 5.61 7.63 -12.43
N PRO A 84 4.85 8.62 -12.92
CA PRO A 84 4.42 9.74 -12.09
C PRO A 84 3.61 9.33 -10.86
N LEU A 85 2.86 8.21 -10.95
CA LEU A 85 1.95 7.77 -9.89
C LEU A 85 2.70 7.31 -8.64
N VAL A 86 3.86 6.65 -8.79
CA VAL A 86 4.63 6.19 -7.63
C VAL A 86 5.24 7.36 -6.85
N TYR A 87 5.59 8.46 -7.52
CA TYR A 87 6.04 9.69 -6.85
C TYR A 87 4.89 10.44 -6.19
N TYR A 88 3.69 10.40 -6.76
CA TYR A 88 2.49 10.93 -6.12
C TYR A 88 2.19 10.18 -4.81
N ASN A 89 2.15 8.84 -4.85
CA ASN A 89 1.95 8.03 -3.65
C ASN A 89 3.05 8.27 -2.60
N LEU A 90 4.31 8.41 -3.04
CA LEU A 90 5.41 8.77 -2.16
C LEU A 90 5.18 10.12 -1.46
N ALA A 91 4.61 11.11 -2.17
CA ALA A 91 4.24 12.39 -1.58
C ALA A 91 3.15 12.24 -0.51
N CYS A 92 2.13 11.41 -0.77
CA CYS A 92 1.08 11.09 0.21
C CYS A 92 1.66 10.44 1.47
N SER A 93 2.54 9.44 1.31
CA SER A 93 3.24 8.78 2.41
C SER A 93 4.05 9.76 3.28
N TYR A 94 4.79 10.70 2.67
CA TYR A 94 5.50 11.73 3.41
C TYR A 94 4.57 12.73 4.10
N ALA A 95 3.47 13.12 3.45
CA ALA A 95 2.48 14.04 4.01
C ALA A 95 1.79 13.45 5.25
N LEU A 96 1.44 12.16 5.21
CA LEU A 96 0.88 11.41 6.35
C LEU A 96 1.86 11.33 7.53
N LEU A 97 3.16 11.23 7.25
CA LEU A 97 4.23 11.29 8.24
C LEU A 97 4.60 12.73 8.65
N LYS A 98 3.90 13.74 8.12
CA LYS A 98 4.10 15.17 8.38
C LYS A 98 5.47 15.70 7.96
N ASP A 99 6.16 15.00 7.07
CA ASP A 99 7.38 15.47 6.43
C ASP A 99 7.01 16.27 5.17
N SER A 100 6.52 17.50 5.39
CA SER A 100 6.02 18.35 4.31
C SER A 100 7.08 18.66 3.25
N ASP A 101 8.35 18.77 3.64
CA ASP A 101 9.42 19.11 2.69
C ASP A 101 9.66 17.95 1.72
N ALA A 102 9.84 16.73 2.25
CA ALA A 102 9.99 15.54 1.40
C ALA A 102 8.73 15.26 0.55
N ALA A 103 7.55 15.56 1.09
CA ALA A 103 6.29 15.42 0.37
C ALA A 103 6.22 16.36 -0.84
N PHE A 104 6.64 17.63 -0.69
CA PHE A 104 6.68 18.56 -1.80
C PHE A 104 7.71 18.18 -2.87
N ASP A 105 8.88 17.68 -2.47
CA ASP A 105 9.89 17.20 -3.42
C ASP A 105 9.36 16.02 -4.25
N ALA A 106 8.69 15.06 -3.60
CA ALA A 106 8.06 13.93 -4.28
C ALA A 106 6.92 14.38 -5.20
N LEU A 107 6.07 15.29 -4.76
CA LEU A 107 4.95 15.80 -5.55
C LEU A 107 5.44 16.62 -6.76
N GLU A 108 6.50 17.40 -6.62
CA GLU A 108 7.12 18.10 -7.75
C GLU A 108 7.70 17.14 -8.77
N ASN A 109 8.32 16.03 -8.33
CA ASN A 109 8.78 14.98 -9.23
C ASN A 109 7.62 14.32 -9.97
N ALA A 110 6.53 13.96 -9.28
CA ALA A 110 5.33 13.39 -9.89
C ALA A 110 4.79 14.31 -11.00
N ILE A 111 4.63 15.60 -10.70
CA ILE A 111 4.16 16.60 -11.67
C ILE A 111 5.16 16.72 -12.82
N THR A 112 6.46 16.73 -12.55
CA THR A 112 7.49 16.81 -13.60
C THR A 112 7.43 15.63 -14.57
N LEU A 113 7.13 14.42 -14.06
CA LEU A 113 6.95 13.20 -14.84
C LEU A 113 5.58 13.08 -15.54
N GLY A 114 4.67 14.02 -15.30
CA GLY A 114 3.39 14.12 -16.02
C GLY A 114 2.15 13.89 -15.17
N TYR A 115 2.26 13.80 -13.85
CA TYR A 115 1.08 13.78 -12.98
C TYR A 115 0.33 15.13 -13.05
N ASP A 116 -0.93 15.11 -13.46
CA ASP A 116 -1.73 16.32 -13.69
C ASP A 116 -3.19 16.22 -13.20
N ASP A 117 -3.54 15.17 -12.44
CA ASP A 117 -4.88 15.01 -11.87
C ASP A 117 -5.11 15.97 -10.70
N ILE A 118 -5.42 17.23 -11.04
CA ILE A 118 -5.72 18.30 -10.08
C ILE A 118 -6.94 17.93 -9.23
N TYR A 119 -7.94 17.29 -9.82
CA TYR A 119 -9.15 16.91 -9.09
C TYR A 119 -8.80 15.95 -7.96
N HIS A 120 -7.99 14.92 -8.23
CA HIS A 120 -7.54 14.01 -7.19
C HIS A 120 -6.68 14.72 -6.13
N LEU A 121 -5.73 15.58 -6.54
CA LEU A 121 -4.89 16.35 -5.61
C LEU A 121 -5.69 17.21 -4.63
N GLU A 122 -6.80 17.79 -5.09
CA GLU A 122 -7.63 18.69 -4.28
C GLU A 122 -8.53 17.93 -3.30
N GLN A 123 -8.90 16.69 -3.62
CA GLN A 123 -9.76 15.85 -2.78
C GLN A 123 -8.97 14.94 -1.82
N ASP A 124 -7.77 14.51 -2.19
CA ASP A 124 -7.00 13.54 -1.42
C ASP A 124 -6.75 14.00 0.03
N GLU A 125 -7.18 13.21 1.01
CA GLU A 125 -7.08 13.56 2.43
C GLU A 125 -5.63 13.54 2.93
N ASP A 126 -4.76 12.73 2.30
CA ASP A 126 -3.36 12.60 2.69
C ASP A 126 -2.61 13.93 2.51
N LEU A 127 -3.05 14.74 1.54
CA LEU A 127 -2.43 16.02 1.18
C LEU A 127 -3.04 17.24 1.90
N ILE A 128 -3.96 17.04 2.85
CA ILE A 128 -4.64 18.15 3.57
C ILE A 128 -3.64 19.14 4.18
N LEU A 129 -2.53 18.64 4.74
CA LEU A 129 -1.50 19.49 5.34
C LEU A 129 -0.75 20.32 4.29
N LEU A 130 -0.50 19.75 3.11
CA LEU A 130 0.21 20.44 2.03
C LEU A 130 -0.67 21.53 1.40
N ARG A 131 -1.98 21.30 1.25
CA ARG A 131 -2.91 22.26 0.61
C ARG A 131 -2.93 23.65 1.26
N LYS A 132 -2.52 23.76 2.53
CA LYS A 132 -2.43 25.02 3.27
C LYS A 132 -1.14 25.81 2.98
N ASP A 133 -0.11 25.15 2.48
CA ASP A 133 1.19 25.75 2.17
C ASP A 133 1.13 26.48 0.82
N ILE A 134 1.86 27.60 0.71
CA ILE A 134 1.97 28.38 -0.53
C ILE A 134 2.63 27.59 -1.67
N ARG A 135 3.50 26.62 -1.36
CA ARG A 135 4.14 25.72 -2.33
C ARG A 135 3.13 24.91 -3.11
N TYR A 136 2.09 24.41 -2.45
CA TYR A 136 1.03 23.64 -3.12
C TYR A 136 0.32 24.48 -4.19
N LYS A 137 -0.05 25.72 -3.88
CA LYS A 137 -0.66 26.64 -4.86
C LYS A 137 0.24 26.84 -6.08
N LYS A 138 1.56 26.99 -5.88
CA LYS A 138 2.52 27.12 -6.99
C LYS A 138 2.56 25.86 -7.86
N LEU A 139 2.51 24.67 -7.27
CA LEU A 139 2.47 23.41 -8.00
C LEU A 139 1.19 23.28 -8.85
N ILE A 140 0.02 23.59 -8.29
CA ILE A 140 -1.23 23.56 -9.05
C ILE A 140 -1.22 24.55 -10.22
N GLU A 141 -0.70 25.76 -10.02
CA GLU A 141 -0.53 26.74 -11.10
C GLU A 141 0.45 26.27 -12.17
N LYS A 142 1.48 25.47 -11.82
CA LYS A 142 2.41 24.87 -12.76
C LYS A 142 1.70 23.84 -13.65
N ILE A 143 0.80 23.03 -13.10
CA ILE A 143 -0.01 22.07 -13.87
C ILE A 143 -0.93 22.81 -14.85
N LYS A 144 -1.67 23.83 -14.39
CA LYS A 144 -2.64 24.59 -15.20
C LYS A 144 -2.04 25.39 -16.37
N LYS A 145 -0.72 25.63 -16.35
CA LYS A 145 0.00 26.43 -17.36
C LYS A 145 0.66 25.57 -18.45
N ARG A 146 0.65 24.25 -18.32
CA ARG A 146 1.12 23.33 -19.35
C ARG A 146 0.07 23.21 -20.45
#